data_AF-A0A2D6MCP3-F1
#
_entry.id   AF-A0A2D6MCP3-F1
#
_cell.length_a   1.000
_cell.length_b   1.000
_cell.length_c   1.000
_cell.angle_alpha   90.00
_cell.angle_beta   90.00
_cell.angle_gamma   90.00
#
_symmetry.space_group_name_H-M   'P 1'
#
loop_
_entity.id
_entity.type
_entity.pdbx_description
1 polymer ?
#
loop_
_entity_poly.entity_id
_entity_poly.type
_entity_poly.pdbx_seq_one_letter_code
_entity_poly.pdbx_strand_id
1 'polypeptide(L)'
;MLPQFKGKKDPVFHKFVVFSQFNDNSEIIPKIAACNNCGVIHNIIDFCRSELYYGTDDTASIITKDDLKHNIPDDITKLLIDHNCDLATWEHVCFIYENNKYDEQIIIAKNRIMGSTQIKIVTINSDGKLIIKSILRKDDVDGKAL
;
A
#
# COMPACT_ATOMS: atom_id res chain seq x y z
N MET A 1 -0.84 0.45 20.64
CA MET A 1 -1.81 1.48 21.11
C MET A 1 -1.00 2.63 21.69
N LEU A 2 -1.22 3.87 21.26
CA LEU A 2 -0.49 5.00 21.86
C LEU A 2 -0.95 5.20 23.31
N PRO A 3 -0.04 5.52 24.27
CA PRO A 3 -0.36 5.61 25.69
C PRO A 3 -1.56 6.50 26.03
N GLN A 4 -1.76 7.59 25.29
CA GLN A 4 -2.85 8.55 25.47
C GLN A 4 -4.26 8.02 25.16
N PHE A 5 -4.39 6.84 24.53
CA PHE A 5 -5.67 6.20 24.27
C PHE A 5 -5.96 5.02 25.22
N LYS A 6 -5.03 4.72 26.14
CA LYS A 6 -5.18 3.65 27.12
C LYS A 6 -6.32 4.02 28.09
N GLY A 7 -7.38 3.20 28.11
CA GLY A 7 -8.56 3.42 28.96
C GLY A 7 -9.72 4.20 28.32
N LYS A 8 -9.61 4.62 27.04
CA LYS A 8 -10.79 5.11 26.30
C LYS A 8 -11.69 3.92 25.91
N LYS A 9 -13.00 4.15 25.97
CA LYS A 9 -14.03 3.15 25.59
C LYS A 9 -13.94 2.75 24.11
N ASP A 10 -13.39 3.62 23.27
CA ASP A 10 -13.13 3.38 21.86
C ASP A 10 -11.76 3.95 21.46
N PRO A 11 -10.66 3.16 21.59
CA PRO A 11 -9.33 3.62 21.25
C PRO A 11 -9.15 3.67 19.73
N VAL A 12 -8.72 4.83 19.21
CA VAL A 12 -8.43 4.99 17.79
C VAL A 12 -7.10 4.30 17.46
N PHE A 13 -7.17 3.27 16.62
CA PHE A 13 -5.98 2.62 16.08
C PHE A 13 -5.57 3.24 14.75
N HIS A 14 -4.26 3.44 14.59
CA HIS A 14 -3.68 3.80 13.30
C HIS A 14 -3.89 2.66 12.31
N LYS A 15 -4.25 3.00 11.08
CA LYS A 15 -4.42 2.05 9.97
C LYS A 15 -3.47 2.46 8.85
N PHE A 16 -2.85 1.48 8.23
CA PHE A 16 -1.96 1.70 7.09
C PHE A 16 -2.17 0.61 6.04
N VAL A 17 -1.82 0.93 4.79
CA VAL A 17 -1.97 0.03 3.65
C VAL A 17 -0.71 -0.80 3.52
N VAL A 18 -0.88 -2.08 3.17
CA VAL A 18 0.19 -3.04 2.88
C VAL A 18 -0.16 -3.77 1.58
N PHE A 19 0.86 -4.16 0.81
CA PHE A 19 0.69 -5.04 -0.33
C PHE A 19 0.79 -6.50 0.14
N SER A 20 -0.17 -7.36 -0.24
CA SER A 20 -0.18 -8.78 0.11
C SER A 20 -0.46 -9.62 -1.14
N GLN A 21 0.10 -10.82 -1.18
CA GLN A 21 -0.13 -11.79 -2.25
C GLN A 21 -0.96 -12.96 -1.72
N PHE A 22 -1.65 -13.64 -2.64
CA PHE A 22 -2.42 -14.85 -2.34
C PHE A 22 -1.67 -16.07 -2.86
N ASN A 23 -1.77 -17.18 -2.11
CA ASN A 23 -1.32 -18.49 -2.60
C ASN A 23 -2.40 -19.12 -3.50
N ASP A 24 -2.09 -20.31 -4.05
CA ASP A 24 -3.01 -21.07 -4.92
C ASP A 24 -4.32 -21.47 -4.22
N ASN A 25 -4.33 -21.52 -2.88
CA ASN A 25 -5.52 -21.80 -2.07
C ASN A 25 -6.34 -20.54 -1.77
N SER A 26 -6.01 -19.39 -2.37
CA SER A 26 -6.64 -18.08 -2.10
C SER A 26 -6.46 -17.58 -0.65
N GLU A 27 -5.41 -18.03 0.03
CA GLU A 27 -5.04 -17.58 1.37
C GLU A 27 -3.96 -16.49 1.27
N ILE A 28 -3.98 -15.52 2.18
CA ILE A 28 -2.94 -14.49 2.24
C ILE A 28 -1.61 -15.13 2.64
N ILE A 29 -0.57 -14.84 1.85
CA ILE A 29 0.81 -15.19 2.19
C ILE A 29 1.27 -14.25 3.31
N PRO A 30 1.59 -14.75 4.52
CA PRO A 30 1.97 -13.89 5.63
C PRO A 30 3.25 -13.11 5.32
N LYS A 31 3.31 -11.85 5.77
CA LYS A 31 4.49 -10.99 5.61
C LYS A 31 4.66 -10.07 6.80
N ILE A 32 5.89 -9.66 7.05
CA ILE A 32 6.18 -8.57 7.98
C ILE A 32 6.10 -7.22 7.27
N ALA A 33 5.61 -6.19 7.98
CA ALA A 33 5.58 -4.82 7.50
C ALA A 33 5.79 -3.85 8.67
N ALA A 34 6.62 -2.82 8.47
CA ALA A 34 6.81 -1.76 9.45
C ALA A 34 5.66 -0.75 9.37
N CYS A 35 5.08 -0.40 10.53
CA CYS A 35 4.06 0.63 10.62
C CYS A 35 4.61 1.99 10.19
N ASN A 36 3.95 2.63 9.22
CA ASN A 36 4.35 3.93 8.68
C ASN A 36 4.14 5.11 9.65
N ASN A 37 3.63 4.87 10.86
CA ASN A 37 3.45 5.89 11.91
C ASN A 37 4.39 5.73 13.10
N CYS A 38 4.64 4.50 13.58
CA CYS A 38 5.46 4.27 14.78
C CYS A 38 6.62 3.30 14.59
N GLY A 39 6.82 2.76 13.38
CA GLY A 39 7.93 1.86 13.05
C GLY A 39 7.84 0.46 13.66
N VAL A 40 6.84 0.17 14.48
CA VAL A 40 6.62 -1.17 15.05
C VAL A 40 6.33 -2.17 13.93
N ILE A 41 6.84 -3.39 14.08
CA ILE A 41 6.69 -4.44 13.07
C ILE A 41 5.39 -5.21 13.28
N HIS A 42 4.63 -5.32 12.20
CA HIS A 42 3.37 -6.06 12.14
C HIS A 42 3.57 -7.31 11.28
N ASN A 43 3.13 -8.46 11.78
CA ASN A 43 2.91 -9.65 10.97
C ASN A 43 1.51 -9.59 10.36
N ILE A 44 1.43 -9.44 9.04
CA ILE A 44 0.18 -9.39 8.28
C ILE A 44 -0.26 -10.82 8.03
N ILE A 45 -1.40 -11.22 8.59
CA ILE A 45 -1.88 -12.60 8.55
C ILE A 45 -3.18 -12.78 7.77
N ASP A 46 -3.98 -11.71 7.64
CA ASP A 46 -5.30 -11.76 6.98
C ASP A 46 -5.77 -10.32 6.62
N PHE A 47 -6.87 -10.20 5.89
CA PHE A 47 -7.47 -8.91 5.52
C PHE A 47 -7.78 -8.08 6.76
N CYS A 48 -7.24 -6.86 6.79
CA CYS A 48 -7.41 -5.92 7.90
C CYS A 48 -6.99 -6.49 9.27
N ARG A 49 -6.15 -7.54 9.30
CA ARG A 49 -5.69 -8.21 10.52
C ARG A 49 -4.17 -8.32 10.53
N SER A 50 -3.59 -7.96 11.66
CA SER A 50 -2.16 -8.10 11.90
C SER A 50 -1.91 -8.33 13.38
N GLU A 51 -0.77 -8.95 13.67
CA GLU A 51 -0.28 -9.16 15.02
C GLU A 51 1.05 -8.44 15.20
N LEU A 52 1.34 -8.04 16.43
CA LEU A 52 2.63 -7.42 16.75
C LEU A 52 3.70 -8.51 16.74
N TYR A 53 4.73 -8.31 15.93
CA TYR A 53 5.85 -9.22 15.84
C TYR A 53 6.93 -8.76 16.82
N TYR A 54 7.20 -9.57 17.84
CA TYR A 54 8.20 -9.30 18.88
C TYR A 54 9.37 -10.27 18.74
N GLY A 55 10.59 -9.82 19.04
CA GLY A 55 11.76 -10.71 19.15
C GLY A 55 12.80 -10.62 18.04
N THR A 56 12.65 -9.70 17.09
CA THR A 56 13.71 -9.35 16.13
C THR A 56 13.83 -7.83 16.04
N ASP A 57 14.93 -7.29 16.57
CA ASP A 57 15.31 -5.88 16.41
C ASP A 57 15.88 -5.60 15.01
N ASP A 58 15.97 -6.63 14.16
CA ASP A 58 16.63 -6.52 12.87
C ASP A 58 15.69 -5.92 11.83
N THR A 59 15.55 -4.60 11.87
CA THR A 59 14.82 -3.82 10.87
C THR A 59 15.46 -3.89 9.49
N ALA A 60 16.73 -4.35 9.38
CA ALA A 60 17.45 -4.41 8.12
C ALA A 60 16.89 -5.44 7.13
N SER A 61 16.17 -6.47 7.62
CA SER A 61 15.54 -7.46 6.75
C SER A 61 14.19 -7.00 6.17
N ILE A 62 13.73 -5.80 6.52
CA ILE A 62 12.44 -5.28 6.06
C ILE A 62 12.66 -4.47 4.79
N ILE A 63 11.95 -4.87 3.73
CA ILE A 63 11.96 -4.17 2.45
C ILE A 63 11.58 -2.70 2.65
N THR A 64 12.42 -1.82 2.12
CA THR A 64 12.19 -0.39 2.06
C THR A 64 11.93 0.08 0.63
N LYS A 65 11.47 1.32 0.47
CA LYS A 65 11.31 1.91 -0.87
C LYS A 65 12.64 1.99 -1.60
N ASP A 66 13.75 2.18 -0.88
CA ASP A 66 15.07 2.30 -1.48
C ASP A 66 15.57 0.96 -2.04
N ASP A 67 15.27 -0.15 -1.37
CA ASP A 67 15.58 -1.49 -1.88
C ASP A 67 14.84 -1.78 -3.19
N LEU A 68 13.57 -1.35 -3.27
CA LEU A 68 12.71 -1.58 -4.43
C LEU A 68 13.07 -0.71 -5.65
N LYS A 69 13.74 0.43 -5.47
CA LYS A 69 14.15 1.31 -6.58
C LYS A 69 14.98 0.57 -7.64
N HIS A 70 15.79 -0.39 -7.22
CA HIS A 70 16.67 -1.14 -8.12
C HIS A 70 15.91 -2.10 -9.05
N ASN A 71 14.67 -2.45 -8.70
CA ASN A 71 13.85 -3.39 -9.46
C ASN A 71 12.90 -2.68 -10.45
N ILE A 72 12.92 -1.34 -10.49
CA ILE A 72 11.95 -0.53 -11.22
C ILE A 72 12.68 0.48 -12.12
N PRO A 73 12.24 0.69 -13.37
CA PRO A 73 12.78 1.74 -14.24
C PRO A 73 12.69 3.16 -13.65
N ASP A 74 13.70 3.98 -13.93
CA ASP A 74 13.85 5.34 -13.38
C ASP A 74 12.63 6.24 -13.59
N ASP A 75 11.93 6.12 -14.72
CA ASP A 75 10.77 6.95 -15.04
C ASP A 75 9.59 6.67 -14.11
N ILE A 76 9.35 5.40 -13.76
CA ILE A 76 8.37 5.04 -12.73
C ILE A 76 8.87 5.45 -11.35
N THR A 77 10.14 5.20 -11.05
CA THR A 77 10.74 5.57 -9.76
C THR A 77 10.54 7.07 -9.47
N LYS A 78 10.80 7.94 -10.44
CA LYS A 78 10.53 9.39 -10.35
C LYS A 78 9.05 9.66 -10.08
N LEU A 79 8.16 9.04 -10.85
CA LEU A 79 6.70 9.21 -10.68
C LEU A 79 6.22 8.83 -9.28
N LEU A 80 6.73 7.73 -8.71
CA LEU A 80 6.38 7.27 -7.35
C LEU A 80 6.91 8.22 -6.27
N ILE A 81 8.10 8.78 -6.46
CA ILE A 81 8.70 9.77 -5.56
C ILE A 81 7.91 11.08 -5.61
N ASP A 82 7.64 11.60 -6.81
CA ASP A 82 6.91 12.86 -7.02
C ASP A 82 5.51 12.84 -6.41
N HIS A 83 4.88 11.66 -6.39
CA HIS A 83 3.56 11.45 -5.79
C HIS A 83 3.60 11.00 -4.32
N ASN A 84 4.79 10.85 -3.73
CA ASN A 84 4.98 10.36 -2.36
C ASN A 84 4.22 9.06 -2.07
N CYS A 85 4.24 8.12 -3.03
CA CYS A 85 3.53 6.85 -2.94
C CYS A 85 4.00 6.02 -1.74
N ASP A 86 3.08 5.30 -1.09
CA ASP A 86 3.36 4.44 0.07
C ASP A 86 4.11 3.17 -0.32
N LEU A 87 4.73 2.47 0.65
CA LEU A 87 5.51 1.27 0.38
C LEU A 87 4.69 0.19 -0.36
N ALA A 88 3.41 0.03 -0.01
CA ALA A 88 2.51 -0.90 -0.69
C ALA A 88 2.41 -0.64 -2.20
N THR A 89 2.35 0.62 -2.61
CA THR A 89 2.33 1.00 -4.03
C THR A 89 3.65 0.63 -4.72
N TRP A 90 4.79 0.81 -4.05
CA TRP A 90 6.09 0.40 -4.59
C TRP A 90 6.18 -1.13 -4.76
N GLU A 91 5.72 -1.88 -3.76
CA GLU A 91 5.67 -3.34 -3.82
C GLU A 91 4.77 -3.84 -4.96
N HIS A 92 3.61 -3.20 -5.18
CA HIS A 92 2.71 -3.52 -6.28
C HIS A 92 3.38 -3.30 -7.65
N VAL A 93 4.12 -2.20 -7.80
CA VAL A 93 4.87 -1.92 -9.03
C VAL A 93 5.96 -2.97 -9.27
N CYS A 94 6.77 -3.31 -8.25
CA CYS A 94 7.76 -4.38 -8.37
C CYS A 94 7.11 -5.70 -8.79
N PHE A 95 6.00 -6.06 -8.13
CA PHE A 95 5.25 -7.27 -8.45
C PHE A 95 4.81 -7.30 -9.92
N ILE A 96 4.37 -6.17 -10.48
CA ILE A 96 4.00 -6.06 -11.89
C ILE A 96 5.18 -6.38 -12.82
N TYR A 97 6.36 -5.83 -12.55
CA TYR A 97 7.56 -6.10 -13.33
C TYR A 97 8.03 -7.56 -13.19
N GLU A 98 8.05 -8.09 -11.97
CA GLU A 98 8.50 -9.46 -11.68
C GLU A 98 7.59 -10.52 -12.31
N ASN A 99 6.28 -10.24 -12.39
CA ASN A 99 5.27 -11.21 -12.83
C ASN A 99 4.69 -10.91 -14.23
N ASN A 100 5.28 -9.93 -14.95
CA ASN A 100 4.81 -9.47 -16.27
C ASN A 100 3.31 -9.12 -16.29
N LYS A 101 2.80 -8.50 -15.21
CA LYS A 101 1.40 -8.11 -15.07
C LYS A 101 1.13 -6.71 -15.63
N TYR A 102 1.61 -6.49 -16.85
CA TYR A 102 1.38 -5.23 -17.56
C TYR A 102 -0.12 -4.97 -17.74
N ASP A 103 -0.45 -3.71 -17.98
CA ASP A 103 -1.80 -3.17 -18.09
C ASP A 103 -2.62 -3.15 -16.78
N GLU A 104 -2.05 -3.59 -15.66
CA GLU A 104 -2.62 -3.36 -14.33
C GLU A 104 -2.68 -1.86 -13.98
N GLN A 105 -3.71 -1.49 -13.24
CA GLN A 105 -3.95 -0.10 -12.81
C GLN A 105 -3.34 0.14 -11.43
N ILE A 106 -2.42 1.09 -11.35
CA ILE A 106 -1.80 1.52 -10.10
C ILE A 106 -2.35 2.90 -9.73
N ILE A 107 -2.93 3.04 -8.55
CA ILE A 107 -3.40 4.33 -8.04
C ILE A 107 -2.22 5.07 -7.40
N ILE A 108 -1.83 6.21 -7.98
CA ILE A 108 -0.70 7.02 -7.49
C ILE A 108 -1.13 8.26 -6.74
N ALA A 109 -2.39 8.69 -6.89
CA ALA A 109 -2.95 9.77 -6.08
C ALA A 109 -4.46 9.60 -5.93
N LYS A 110 -4.98 9.93 -4.75
CA LYS A 110 -6.40 9.87 -4.43
C LYS A 110 -6.77 11.02 -3.52
N ASN A 111 -7.68 11.89 -3.97
CA ASN A 111 -8.14 13.06 -3.22
C ASN A 111 -9.66 13.09 -3.19
N ARG A 112 -10.25 13.23 -1.99
CA ARG A 112 -11.69 13.37 -1.84
C ARG A 112 -12.09 14.84 -2.01
N ILE A 113 -13.03 15.10 -2.90
CA ILE A 113 -13.53 16.43 -3.24
C ILE A 113 -15.06 16.37 -3.23
N MET A 114 -15.69 17.01 -2.23
CA MET A 114 -17.15 17.27 -2.17
C MET A 114 -18.03 16.09 -2.65
N GLY A 115 -17.94 14.94 -1.99
CA GLY A 115 -18.76 13.76 -2.31
C GLY A 115 -18.30 12.95 -3.53
N SER A 116 -17.20 13.35 -4.16
CA SER A 116 -16.50 12.58 -5.17
C SER A 116 -15.05 12.33 -4.75
N THR A 117 -14.41 11.38 -5.40
CA THR A 117 -12.98 11.10 -5.25
C THR A 117 -12.31 11.29 -6.61
N GLN A 118 -11.37 12.23 -6.68
CA GLN A 118 -10.44 12.36 -7.80
C GLN A 118 -9.33 11.32 -7.64
N ILE A 119 -9.12 10.49 -8.67
CA ILE A 119 -8.10 9.44 -8.68
C ILE A 119 -7.17 9.68 -9.86
N LYS A 120 -5.87 9.57 -9.62
CA LYS A 120 -4.85 9.48 -10.67
C LYS A 120 -4.34 8.04 -10.73
N ILE A 121 -4.37 7.47 -11.92
CA ILE A 121 -3.99 6.09 -12.21
C ILE A 121 -2.84 6.12 -13.19
N VAL A 122 -1.83 5.29 -12.96
CA VAL A 122 -0.82 4.94 -13.95
C VAL A 122 -1.00 3.48 -14.34
N THR A 123 -0.81 3.20 -15.63
CA THR A 123 -0.77 1.88 -16.20
C THR A 123 0.54 1.72 -16.97
N ILE A 124 1.20 0.60 -16.79
CA ILE A 124 2.47 0.26 -17.44
C ILE A 124 2.15 -0.76 -18.53
N ASN A 125 2.40 -0.44 -19.80
CA ASN A 125 2.19 -1.41 -20.87
C ASN A 125 3.40 -2.36 -20.99
N SER A 126 3.26 -3.42 -21.79
CA SER A 126 4.33 -4.40 -22.05
C SER A 126 5.61 -3.79 -22.66
N ASP A 127 5.50 -2.64 -23.31
CA ASP A 127 6.62 -1.92 -23.92
C ASP A 127 7.32 -0.97 -22.92
N GLY A 128 6.90 -0.97 -21.65
CA GLY A 128 7.41 -0.08 -20.60
C GLY A 128 6.89 1.37 -20.66
N LYS A 129 5.98 1.67 -21.59
CA LYS A 129 5.35 2.99 -21.73
C LYS A 129 4.32 3.21 -20.62
N LEU A 130 4.36 4.43 -20.07
CA LEU A 130 3.48 4.88 -19.00
C LEU A 130 2.24 5.57 -19.57
N ILE A 131 1.08 5.12 -19.12
CA ILE A 131 -0.21 5.73 -19.47
C ILE A 131 -0.82 6.28 -18.18
N ILE A 132 -0.89 7.60 -18.08
CA ILE A 132 -1.47 8.28 -16.92
C ILE A 132 -2.89 8.73 -17.27
N LYS A 133 -3.85 8.38 -16.41
CA LYS A 133 -5.25 8.80 -16.52
C LYS A 133 -5.69 9.44 -15.22
N SER A 134 -6.63 10.37 -15.33
CA SER A 134 -7.31 10.93 -14.17
C SER A 134 -8.80 10.72 -14.31
N ILE A 135 -9.42 10.23 -13.25
CA ILE A 135 -10.85 9.92 -13.21
C ILE A 135 -11.49 10.57 -11.98
N LEU A 136 -12.74 11.01 -12.14
CA LEU A 136 -13.59 11.44 -11.04
C LEU A 136 -14.57 10.30 -10.74
N ARG A 137 -14.46 9.71 -9.56
CA ARG A 137 -15.40 8.70 -9.08
C ARG A 137 -16.41 9.37 -8.15
N LYS A 138 -17.70 9.32 -8.46
CA LYS A 138 -18.73 9.72 -7.49
C LYS A 138 -18.73 8.68 -6.37
N ASP A 139 -18.61 9.13 -5.13
CA ASP A 139 -18.74 8.24 -4.00
C ASP A 139 -20.22 8.18 -3.64
N ASP A 140 -20.90 7.12 -4.03
CA ASP A 140 -22.20 6.80 -3.43
C ASP A 140 -21.92 6.45 -1.97
N VAL A 141 -22.30 7.34 -1.04
CA VAL A 141 -22.20 7.08 0.39
C VAL A 141 -23.60 7.07 0.99
N ASP A 142 -24.13 5.87 1.21
CA ASP A 142 -24.95 5.58 2.38
C ASP A 142 -24.19 4.59 3.28
N GLY A 143 -22.96 4.96 3.63
CA GLY A 143 -22.19 4.31 4.69
C GLY A 143 -22.76 4.69 6.06
N LYS A 144 -23.98 4.24 6.38
CA LYS A 144 -24.37 4.08 7.78
C LYS A 144 -23.42 3.04 8.36
N ALA A 145 -22.61 3.46 9.32
CA ALA A 145 -21.90 2.52 10.18
C ALA A 145 -22.94 1.55 10.77
N LEU A 146 -22.77 0.25 10.52
CA LEU A 146 -23.41 -0.80 11.29
C LEU A 146 -22.76 -0.87 12.68
#